data_AF-A0A7Z1MME6-F1
#
_entry.id   AF-A0A7Z1MME6-F1
#
_cell.length_a   1.000
_cell.length_b   1.000
_cell.length_c   1.000
_cell.angle_alpha   90.00
_cell.angle_beta   90.00
_cell.angle_gamma   90.00
#
_symmetry.space_group_name_H-M   'P 1'
#
loop_
_entity.id
_entity.type
_entity.pdbx_description
1 polymer ?
#
loop_
_entity_poly.entity_id
_entity_poly.type
_entity_poly.pdbx_seq_one_letter_code
_entity_poly.pdbx_strand_id
1 'polypeptide(L)'
;MEINNQLKSILFFELNESNRPLHGYELLKRIAAKGIRYSHQQIYRDLNKMNLIVEIEPIVGKPDRKLYQLPKFEEFEIDSKFLSVDVILAYPHKFLINQKLNEIQASIDVIEQNESTNAVAVSNYQLALLTAQKHHLTAAL
;
A
#
# COMPACT_ATOMS: atom_id res chain seq x y z
N MET A 1 4.55 12.10 -13.97
CA MET A 1 4.60 10.90 -13.11
C MET A 1 3.99 11.30 -11.78
N GLU A 2 2.70 11.06 -11.56
CA GLU A 2 2.09 11.39 -10.28
C GLU A 2 2.72 10.54 -9.19
N ILE A 3 3.19 11.17 -8.11
CA ILE A 3 3.79 10.49 -6.96
C ILE A 3 2.79 9.45 -6.46
N ASN A 4 3.17 8.18 -6.59
CA ASN A 4 2.34 7.08 -6.15
C ASN A 4 2.39 7.04 -4.62
N ASN A 5 1.28 7.39 -3.97
CA ASN A 5 1.19 7.34 -2.51
C ASN A 5 0.67 5.95 -2.09
N GLN A 6 0.99 5.53 -0.86
CA GLN A 6 0.59 4.22 -0.35
C GLN A 6 -0.90 3.92 -0.52
N LEU A 7 -1.76 4.93 -0.32
CA LEU A 7 -3.20 4.76 -0.42
C LEU A 7 -3.66 4.50 -1.86
N LYS A 8 -3.15 5.22 -2.86
CA LYS A 8 -3.47 4.98 -4.26
C LYS A 8 -3.05 3.57 -4.70
N SER A 9 -1.89 3.07 -4.23
CA SER A 9 -1.49 1.69 -4.49
C SER A 9 -2.44 0.67 -3.87
N ILE A 10 -2.88 0.90 -2.62
CA ILE A 10 -3.88 0.06 -1.95
C ILE A 10 -5.21 0.06 -2.71
N LEU A 11 -5.69 1.24 -3.11
CA LEU A 11 -6.93 1.38 -3.88
C LEU A 11 -6.82 0.67 -5.23
N PHE A 12 -5.66 0.77 -5.90
CA PHE A 12 -5.39 0.02 -7.11
C PHE A 12 -5.48 -1.49 -6.88
N PHE A 13 -4.82 -2.03 -5.85
CA PHE A 13 -4.90 -3.47 -5.55
C PHE A 13 -6.33 -3.94 -5.33
N GLU A 14 -7.09 -3.22 -4.50
CA GLU A 14 -8.49 -3.57 -4.19
C GLU A 14 -9.41 -3.51 -5.41
N LEU A 15 -9.20 -2.54 -6.30
CA LEU A 15 -9.98 -2.41 -7.53
C LEU A 15 -9.53 -3.43 -8.59
N ASN A 16 -8.25 -3.75 -8.67
CA ASN A 16 -7.68 -4.73 -9.60
C ASN A 16 -8.07 -6.17 -9.25
N GLU A 17 -8.11 -6.49 -7.96
CA GLU A 17 -8.62 -7.79 -7.47
C GLU A 17 -10.15 -7.91 -7.63
N SER A 18 -10.85 -6.78 -7.85
CA SER A 18 -12.30 -6.78 -7.97
C SER A 18 -12.76 -7.04 -9.41
N ASN A 19 -13.57 -8.08 -9.58
CA ASN A 19 -14.26 -8.36 -10.86
C ASN A 19 -15.46 -7.43 -11.14
N ARG A 20 -15.73 -6.46 -10.25
CA ARG A 20 -16.86 -5.52 -10.37
C ARG A 20 -16.49 -4.12 -9.87
N PRO A 21 -17.22 -3.08 -10.29
CA PRO A 21 -17.13 -1.77 -9.67
C PRO A 21 -17.39 -1.83 -8.16
N LEU A 22 -16.63 -1.04 -7.40
CA LEU A 22 -16.73 -0.93 -5.94
C LEU A 22 -17.07 0.49 -5.54
N HIS A 23 -17.86 0.67 -4.49
CA HIS A 23 -18.04 2.01 -3.90
C HIS A 23 -17.01 2.29 -2.80
N GLY A 24 -16.77 3.57 -2.50
CA GLY A 24 -15.77 3.99 -1.51
C GLY A 24 -15.91 3.34 -0.12
N TYR A 25 -17.14 3.13 0.35
CA TYR A 25 -17.38 2.43 1.63
C TYR A 25 -17.02 0.93 1.60
N GLU A 26 -17.17 0.26 0.46
CA GLU A 26 -16.76 -1.13 0.28
C GLU A 26 -15.24 -1.24 0.34
N LEU A 27 -14.55 -0.36 -0.39
CA LEU A 27 -13.09 -0.24 -0.36
C LEU A 27 -12.58 -0.02 1.06
N LEU A 28 -13.17 0.92 1.80
CA LEU A 28 -12.79 1.16 3.19
C LEU A 28 -12.92 -0.10 4.05
N LYS A 29 -14.02 -0.85 3.92
CA LYS A 29 -14.23 -2.08 4.69
C LYS A 29 -13.20 -3.15 4.36
N ARG A 30 -12.90 -3.34 3.08
CA ARG A 30 -11.91 -4.34 2.63
C ARG A 30 -10.50 -4.01 3.15
N ILE A 31 -10.10 -2.75 3.02
CA ILE A 31 -8.80 -2.27 3.52
C ILE A 31 -8.72 -2.43 5.05
N ALA A 32 -9.78 -2.08 5.77
CA ALA A 32 -9.85 -2.24 7.23
C ALA A 32 -9.80 -3.71 7.67
N ALA A 33 -10.38 -4.63 6.89
CA ALA A 33 -10.33 -6.07 7.17
C ALA A 33 -8.90 -6.64 7.07
N LYS A 34 -8.01 -5.98 6.30
CA LYS A 34 -6.57 -6.29 6.22
C LYS A 34 -5.74 -5.61 7.32
N GLY A 35 -6.38 -4.97 8.29
CA GLY A 35 -5.71 -4.29 9.41
C GLY A 35 -5.22 -2.87 9.08
N ILE A 36 -5.43 -2.38 7.86
CA ILE A 36 -4.97 -1.06 7.43
C ILE A 36 -6.09 -0.04 7.63
N ARG A 37 -5.80 1.09 8.27
CA ARG A 37 -6.81 2.10 8.62
C ARG A 37 -6.62 3.39 7.82
N TYR A 38 -7.67 3.78 7.11
CA TYR A 38 -7.81 5.10 6.51
C TYR A 38 -9.18 5.69 6.86
N SER A 39 -9.30 7.01 6.83
CA SER A 39 -10.59 7.67 6.96
C SER A 39 -11.36 7.63 5.64
N HIS A 40 -12.69 7.69 5.72
CA HIS A 40 -13.55 7.84 4.54
C HIS A 40 -13.09 9.01 3.67
N GLN A 41 -12.74 10.15 4.27
CA GLN A 41 -12.31 11.34 3.55
C GLN A 41 -11.00 11.10 2.76
N GLN A 42 -10.06 10.35 3.33
CA GLN A 42 -8.82 9.99 2.63
C GLN A 42 -9.10 9.11 1.41
N ILE A 43 -9.96 8.10 1.57
CA ILE A 43 -10.37 7.19 0.48
C ILE A 43 -10.98 7.99 -0.68
N TYR A 44 -12.01 8.80 -0.41
CA TYR A 44 -12.68 9.57 -1.47
C TYR A 44 -11.77 10.62 -2.11
N ARG A 45 -10.91 11.27 -1.33
CA ARG A 45 -9.96 12.25 -1.86
C ARG A 45 -8.99 11.62 -2.84
N ASP A 46 -8.50 10.42 -2.55
CA ASP A 46 -7.51 9.77 -3.42
C ASP A 46 -8.17 9.05 -4.59
N LEU A 47 -9.36 8.46 -4.44
CA LEU A 47 -10.18 7.96 -5.55
C LEU A 47 -10.45 9.04 -6.60
N ASN A 48 -10.76 10.28 -6.18
CA ASN A 48 -11.00 11.39 -7.09
C ASN A 48 -9.73 11.88 -7.82
N LYS A 49 -8.54 11.42 -7.43
CA LYS A 49 -7.24 11.73 -8.06
C LYS A 49 -6.72 10.56 -8.91
N MET A 50 -7.45 9.46 -9.00
CA MET A 50 -7.09 8.31 -9.81
C MET A 50 -7.88 8.36 -11.12
N ASN A 51 -7.30 7.83 -12.19
CA ASN A 51 -7.94 7.77 -13.50
C ASN A 51 -8.89 6.57 -13.58
N LEU A 52 -10.02 6.66 -12.87
CA LEU A 52 -10.98 5.58 -12.72
C LEU A 52 -12.21 5.77 -13.62
N ILE A 53 -12.79 4.65 -14.04
CA ILE A 53 -14.16 4.63 -14.58
C ILE A 53 -15.10 4.82 -13.39
N VAL A 54 -15.98 5.82 -13.49
CA VAL A 54 -16.95 6.14 -12.44
C VAL A 54 -18.36 5.98 -12.98
N GLU A 55 -19.12 5.08 -12.36
CA GLU A 55 -20.54 4.87 -12.62
C GLU A 55 -21.38 5.44 -11.47
N ILE A 56 -22.54 5.98 -11.80
CA ILE A 56 -23.50 6.49 -10.83
C ILE A 56 -24.60 5.45 -10.63
N GLU A 57 -24.72 4.95 -9.41
CA GLU A 57 -25.79 4.06 -9.00
C GLU A 57 -26.85 4.88 -8.24
N PRO A 58 -28.05 5.05 -8.81
CA PRO A 58 -29.12 5.78 -8.15
C PRO A 58 -29.66 4.96 -6.96
N ILE A 59 -29.81 5.62 -5.80
CA ILE A 59 -30.35 4.99 -4.59
C ILE A 59 -31.62 5.71 -4.17
N VAL A 60 -32.73 4.98 -4.11
CA VAL A 60 -34.03 5.56 -3.69
C VAL A 60 -33.94 6.08 -2.26
N GLY A 61 -34.25 7.37 -2.07
CA GLY A 61 -34.28 8.02 -0.77
C GLY A 61 -32.92 8.31 -0.15
N LYS A 62 -31.82 8.17 -0.90
CA LYS A 62 -30.45 8.51 -0.48
C LYS A 62 -29.70 9.22 -1.62
N PRO A 63 -28.58 9.90 -1.35
CA PRO A 63 -27.72 10.40 -2.40
C PRO A 63 -27.23 9.26 -3.29
N ASP A 64 -27.10 9.54 -4.58
CA ASP A 64 -26.54 8.60 -5.54
C ASP A 64 -25.13 8.16 -5.13
N ARG A 65 -24.82 6.90 -5.41
CA ARG A 65 -23.55 6.28 -5.03
C ARG A 65 -22.62 6.19 -6.23
N LYS A 66 -21.37 6.61 -6.02
CA LYS A 66 -20.30 6.42 -7.01
C LYS A 66 -19.73 5.01 -6.89
N LEU A 67 -19.69 4.31 -8.00
CA LEU A 67 -18.99 3.05 -8.20
C LEU A 67 -17.72 3.31 -9.01
N TYR A 68 -16.61 2.71 -8.59
CA TYR A 68 -15.28 2.94 -9.14
C TYR A 68 -14.74 1.63 -9.72
N GLN A 69 -14.11 1.72 -10.89
CA GLN A 69 -13.44 0.60 -11.55
C GLN A 69 -12.17 1.07 -12.27
N LEU A 70 -11.16 0.22 -12.36
CA LEU A 70 -9.99 0.47 -13.20
C LEU A 70 -10.35 0.36 -14.69
N PRO A 71 -9.82 1.22 -15.57
CA PRO A 71 -9.83 0.99 -17.00
C PRO A 71 -9.07 -0.29 -17.37
N LYS A 72 -9.51 -0.95 -18.46
CA LYS A 72 -9.02 -2.29 -18.88
C LYS A 72 -7.50 -2.43 -19.07
N PHE A 73 -6.79 -1.32 -19.28
CA PHE A 73 -5.35 -1.32 -19.60
C PHE A 73 -4.60 -0.24 -18.79
N GLU A 74 -4.95 -0.05 -17.52
CA GLU A 74 -4.21 0.90 -16.69
C GLU A 74 -2.88 0.29 -16.24
N GLU A 75 -1.78 0.81 -16.77
CA GLU A 75 -0.45 0.58 -16.20
C GLU A 75 -0.31 1.45 -14.95
N PHE A 76 -0.32 0.81 -13.79
CA PHE A 76 -0.11 1.48 -12.51
C PHE A 76 1.28 1.11 -11.99
N GLU A 77 2.21 2.07 -12.04
CA GLU A 77 3.60 1.85 -11.62
C GLU A 77 3.72 1.86 -10.10
N ILE A 78 3.81 0.68 -9.48
CA ILE A 78 3.92 0.56 -8.02
C ILE A 78 5.37 0.37 -7.62
N ASP A 79 5.89 1.28 -6.81
CA ASP A 79 7.22 1.22 -6.23
C ASP A 79 7.13 0.87 -4.73
N SER A 80 7.86 -0.17 -4.31
CA SER A 80 7.89 -0.61 -2.92
C SER A 80 8.32 0.48 -1.95
N LYS A 81 9.11 1.49 -2.38
CA LYS A 81 9.55 2.61 -1.54
C LYS A 81 8.41 3.37 -0.86
N PHE A 82 7.25 3.45 -1.50
CA PHE A 82 6.08 4.14 -0.97
C PHE A 82 5.17 3.25 -0.14
N LEU A 83 5.51 1.96 0.00
CA LEU A 83 4.74 0.97 0.74
C LEU A 83 5.46 0.57 2.03
N SER A 84 4.72 0.62 3.13
CA SER A 84 5.11 0.00 4.38
C SER A 84 5.11 -1.53 4.26
N VAL A 85 5.88 -2.17 5.14
CA VAL A 85 5.94 -3.64 5.23
C VAL A 85 4.55 -4.24 5.46
N ASP A 86 3.75 -3.64 6.33
CA ASP A 86 2.39 -4.09 6.63
C ASP A 86 1.50 -4.12 5.38
N VAL A 87 1.64 -3.11 4.50
CA VAL A 87 0.89 -3.05 3.25
C VAL A 87 1.37 -4.11 2.26
N ILE A 88 2.69 -4.32 2.14
CA ILE A 88 3.23 -5.36 1.27
C ILE A 88 2.79 -6.75 1.76
N LEU A 89 2.72 -6.98 3.07
CA LEU A 89 2.21 -8.23 3.63
C LEU A 89 0.70 -8.40 3.41
N ALA A 90 -0.07 -7.31 3.43
CA ALA A 90 -1.52 -7.33 3.16
C ALA A 90 -1.88 -7.54 1.68
N TYR A 91 -0.97 -7.18 0.78
CA TYR A 91 -1.07 -7.33 -0.67
C TYR A 91 0.22 -7.97 -1.22
N PRO A 92 0.43 -9.26 -0.96
CA PRO A 92 1.69 -9.92 -1.26
C PRO A 92 1.90 -10.06 -2.76
N HIS A 93 2.81 -9.26 -3.30
CA HIS A 93 3.26 -9.36 -4.67
C HIS A 93 4.75 -9.65 -4.69
N LYS A 94 5.15 -10.78 -5.29
CA LYS A 94 6.55 -11.28 -5.27
C LYS A 94 7.58 -10.22 -5.67
N PHE A 95 7.28 -9.42 -6.70
CA PHE A 95 8.16 -8.34 -7.15
C PHE A 95 8.34 -7.26 -6.06
N LEU A 96 7.26 -6.83 -5.40
CA LEU A 96 7.31 -5.79 -4.36
C LEU A 96 8.00 -6.29 -3.10
N ILE A 97 7.78 -7.56 -2.74
CA ILE A 97 8.46 -8.19 -1.60
C ILE A 97 9.96 -8.20 -1.84
N ASN A 98 10.42 -8.67 -3.01
CA ASN A 98 11.83 -8.68 -3.36
C ASN A 98 12.45 -7.28 -3.38
N GLN A 99 11.73 -6.31 -3.94
CA GLN A 99 12.19 -4.92 -3.97
C GLN A 99 12.37 -4.38 -2.54
N LYS A 100 11.39 -4.60 -1.65
CA LYS A 100 11.45 -4.16 -0.25
C LYS A 100 12.54 -4.88 0.53
N LEU A 101 12.75 -6.17 0.30
CA LEU A 101 13.84 -6.92 0.91
C LEU A 101 15.22 -6.35 0.54
N ASN A 102 15.41 -5.95 -0.72
CA ASN A 102 16.65 -5.30 -1.16
C ASN A 102 16.84 -3.93 -0.49
N GLU A 103 15.77 -3.13 -0.37
CA GLU A 103 15.81 -1.84 0.33
C GLU A 103 16.16 -1.99 1.82
N ILE A 104 15.57 -3.00 2.48
CA ILE A 104 15.86 -3.31 3.88
C ILE A 104 17.31 -3.79 4.04
N GLN A 105 17.78 -4.68 3.16
CA GLN A 105 19.17 -5.16 3.21
C GLN A 105 20.16 -4.02 3.04
N ALA A 106 19.96 -3.14 2.05
CA ALA A 106 20.83 -1.99 1.85
C ALA A 106 20.86 -1.07 3.07
N SER A 107 19.74 -0.92 3.78
CA SER A 107 19.65 -0.14 5.01
C SER A 107 20.41 -0.78 6.18
N ILE A 108 20.34 -2.11 6.29
CA ILE A 108 21.12 -2.88 7.28
C ILE A 108 22.62 -2.70 7.02
N ASP A 109 23.06 -2.90 5.78
CA ASP A 109 24.47 -2.79 5.38
C ASP A 109 25.05 -1.40 5.71
N VAL A 110 24.27 -0.34 5.50
CA VAL A 110 24.65 1.04 5.84
C VAL A 110 24.80 1.23 7.35
N ILE A 111 23.92 0.64 8.17
CA ILE A 111 24.00 0.78 9.63
C ILE A 111 25.21 0.02 10.17
N GLU A 112 25.45 -1.20 9.70
CA GLU A 112 26.60 -2.03 10.10
C GLU A 112 27.94 -1.38 9.73
N GLN A 113 28.03 -0.69 8.59
CA GLN A 113 29.24 0.05 8.20
C GLN A 113 29.51 1.29 9.07
N ASN A 114 28.49 1.82 9.76
CA ASN A 114 28.56 3.05 10.54
C ASN A 114 28.68 2.82 12.07
N GLU A 115 29.08 1.62 12.50
CA GLU A 115 29.23 1.16 13.91
C GLU A 115 30.06 2.06 14.85
N SER A 116 30.66 3.14 14.36
CA SER A 116 31.59 4.02 15.07
C SER A 116 31.00 5.36 15.56
N THR A 117 29.67 5.50 15.68
CA THR A 117 29.02 6.77 16.08
C THR A 117 28.30 6.72 17.44
N ASN A 118 28.21 7.90 18.09
CA ASN A 118 27.68 8.15 19.44
C ASN A 118 26.22 7.69 19.72
N ALA A 119 25.54 7.05 18.77
CA ALA A 119 24.12 6.69 18.84
C ALA A 119 23.87 5.17 18.75
N VAL A 120 24.75 4.35 19.33
CA VAL A 120 24.71 2.87 19.32
C VAL A 120 23.32 2.29 19.63
N ALA A 121 22.61 2.84 20.62
CA ALA A 121 21.27 2.37 20.99
C ALA A 121 20.24 2.53 19.86
N VAL A 122 20.33 3.61 19.08
CA VAL A 122 19.43 3.86 17.95
C VAL A 122 19.74 2.90 16.80
N SER A 123 21.02 2.69 16.49
CA SER A 123 21.46 1.74 15.46
C SER A 123 21.01 0.32 15.79
N ASN A 124 21.17 -0.12 17.04
CA ASN A 124 20.73 -1.45 17.48
C ASN A 124 19.21 -1.62 17.36
N TYR A 125 18.43 -0.60 17.75
CA TYR A 125 16.98 -0.62 17.59
C TYR A 125 16.57 -0.73 16.12
N GLN A 126 17.21 0.06 15.24
CA GLN A 126 16.93 0.02 13.81
C GLN A 126 17.28 -1.34 13.18
N LEU A 127 18.44 -1.91 13.53
CA LEU A 127 18.84 -3.24 13.06
C LEU A 127 17.84 -4.31 13.50
N ALA A 128 17.42 -4.30 14.76
CA ALA A 128 16.41 -5.24 15.26
C ALA A 128 15.08 -5.12 14.50
N LEU A 129 14.61 -3.89 14.27
CA LEU A 129 13.38 -3.63 13.50
C LEU A 129 13.50 -4.12 12.06
N LEU A 130 14.57 -3.76 11.35
CA LEU A 130 14.81 -4.13 9.95
C LEU A 130 14.97 -5.65 9.80
N THR A 131 15.63 -6.30 10.75
CA THR A 131 15.81 -7.76 10.77
C THR A 131 14.47 -8.48 10.94
N ALA A 132 13.61 -8.00 11.85
CA ALA A 132 12.27 -8.55 12.03
C ALA A 132 11.41 -8.36 10.77
N GLN A 133 11.44 -7.17 10.16
CA GLN A 133 10.74 -6.89 8.91
C GLN A 133 11.21 -7.80 7.77
N LYS A 134 12.54 -7.97 7.61
CA LYS A 134 13.13 -8.88 6.62
C LYS A 134 12.62 -10.31 6.83
N HIS A 135 12.64 -10.80 8.07
CA HIS A 135 12.16 -12.14 8.41
C HIS A 135 10.69 -12.35 7.99
N HIS A 136 9.80 -11.41 8.32
CA HIS A 136 8.39 -11.50 7.97
C HIS A 136 8.15 -11.45 6.45
N LEU A 137 8.87 -10.59 5.73
CA LEU A 137 8.78 -10.51 4.27
C LEU A 137 9.31 -11.77 3.59
N THR A 138 10.41 -12.35 4.08
CA THR A 138 10.92 -13.63 3.56
C THR A 138 9.94 -14.78 3.80
N ALA A 139 9.23 -14.79 4.92
CA ALA A 139 8.21 -15.80 5.20
C ALA A 139 6.95 -15.67 4.32
N ALA A 140 6.76 -14.51 3.67
CA ALA A 140 5.63 -14.24 2.78
C ALA A 140 5.92 -14.52 1.29
N LEU A 141 7.15 -14.92 0.95
CA LEU A 141 7.54 -15.38 -0.40
C LEU A 141 7.20 -16.85 -0.63
#